data_AF-A0A4Q3X4S1-F1
#
_entry.id   AF-A0A4Q3X4S1-F1
#
_cell.length_a   1.000
_cell.length_b   1.000
_cell.length_c   1.000
_cell.angle_alpha   90.00
_cell.angle_beta   90.00
_cell.angle_gamma   90.00
#
_symmetry.space_group_name_H-M   'P 1'
#
loop_
_entity.id
_entity.type
_entity.pdbx_description
1 polymer ?
#
loop_
_entity_poly.entity_id
_entity_poly.type
_entity_poly.pdbx_seq_one_letter_code
_entity_poly.pdbx_strand_id
1 'polypeptide(L)'
;MNKSTKIRLAIAFLAAMIVTAACLMVTYEGVGIYVGDQQLANVEYLKSTDEAIKNYRKQEGTLPSSLTDLLADPNSPLRLQKGKVVDSWDHAVQYEAQGDNYDLSSYGRDGKPDGVGLDGDISMSDPQSLKAGPTFLQVIFDPMSEMMVWTAAASGLLTLGLAFWLVKPSDLSSHGNFLIVVKMGLTLLATVYFAICITSFHVPSGH
;
A
#
# COMPACT_ATOMS: atom_id res chain seq x y z
N MET A 1 -21.52 19.79 30.62
CA MET A 1 -21.28 18.32 30.61
C MET A 1 -20.66 17.89 31.94
N ASN A 2 -21.24 16.92 32.64
CA ASN A 2 -20.73 16.46 33.95
C ASN A 2 -19.40 15.67 33.78
N LYS A 3 -18.63 15.52 34.87
CA LYS A 3 -17.31 14.84 34.86
C LYS A 3 -17.40 13.40 34.33
N SER A 4 -18.44 12.66 34.73
CA SER A 4 -18.66 11.27 34.31
C SER A 4 -18.91 11.15 32.81
N THR A 5 -19.68 12.05 32.20
CA THR A 5 -19.93 12.06 30.75
C THR A 5 -18.67 12.41 29.97
N LYS A 6 -17.82 13.33 30.47
CA LYS A 6 -16.51 13.62 29.85
C LYS A 6 -15.62 12.39 29.81
N ILE A 7 -15.53 11.65 30.92
CA ILE A 7 -14.71 10.44 31.02
C ILE A 7 -15.25 9.34 30.09
N ARG A 8 -16.57 9.13 30.07
CA ARG A 8 -17.20 8.15 29.16
C ARG A 8 -16.94 8.46 27.69
N LEU A 9 -17.08 9.71 27.31
CA LEU A 9 -16.81 10.15 25.93
C LEU A 9 -15.33 9.94 25.56
N ALA A 10 -14.40 10.24 26.47
CA ALA A 10 -12.99 9.99 26.26
C ALA A 10 -12.67 8.50 26.08
N ILE A 11 -13.24 7.62 26.91
CA ILE A 11 -13.08 6.16 26.77
C ILE A 11 -13.66 5.68 25.43
N ALA A 12 -14.86 6.13 25.08
CA ALA A 12 -15.51 5.74 23.83
C ALA A 12 -14.73 6.20 22.60
N PHE A 13 -14.19 7.42 22.63
CA PHE A 13 -13.36 7.96 21.55
C PHE A 13 -12.05 7.19 21.41
N LEU A 14 -11.38 6.86 22.51
CA LEU A 14 -10.17 6.05 22.50
C LEU A 14 -10.43 4.65 21.92
N ALA A 15 -11.52 4.01 22.32
CA ALA A 15 -11.91 2.71 21.78
C ALA A 15 -12.21 2.77 20.28
N ALA A 16 -12.93 3.81 19.83
CA ALA A 16 -13.21 4.04 18.43
C ALA A 16 -11.93 4.23 17.61
N MET A 17 -10.98 5.04 18.08
CA MET A 17 -9.68 5.22 17.41
C MET A 17 -8.91 3.91 17.29
N ILE A 18 -8.88 3.08 18.35
CA ILE A 18 -8.19 1.78 18.33
C ILE A 18 -8.82 0.85 17.29
N VAL A 19 -10.16 0.78 17.25
CA VAL A 19 -10.88 -0.03 16.27
C VAL A 19 -10.61 0.46 14.85
N THR A 20 -10.77 1.75 14.59
CA THR A 20 -10.52 2.32 13.26
C THR A 20 -9.09 2.05 12.82
N ALA A 21 -8.11 2.28 13.69
CA ALA A 21 -6.70 2.00 13.38
C ALA A 21 -6.46 0.53 13.06
N ALA A 22 -7.03 -0.40 13.84
CA ALA A 22 -6.91 -1.83 13.58
C ALA A 22 -7.52 -2.21 12.21
N CYS A 23 -8.71 -1.71 11.88
CA CYS A 23 -9.36 -1.96 10.58
C CYS A 23 -8.56 -1.36 9.41
N LEU A 24 -7.97 -0.17 9.58
CA LEU A 24 -7.11 0.43 8.56
C LEU A 24 -5.80 -0.35 8.37
N MET A 25 -5.22 -0.91 9.43
CA MET A 25 -4.05 -1.79 9.32
C MET A 25 -4.37 -3.07 8.56
N VAL A 26 -5.54 -3.68 8.81
CA VAL A 26 -6.02 -4.82 8.02
C VAL A 26 -6.21 -4.43 6.54
N THR A 27 -6.72 -3.23 6.28
CA THR A 27 -6.87 -2.70 4.91
C THR A 27 -5.51 -2.52 4.24
N TYR A 28 -4.53 -1.97 4.95
CA TYR A 28 -3.16 -1.80 4.44
C TYR A 28 -2.52 -3.13 4.04
N GLU A 29 -2.54 -4.13 4.94
CA GLU A 29 -1.95 -5.44 4.67
C GLU A 29 -2.72 -6.22 3.59
N GLY A 30 -4.06 -6.15 3.61
CA GLY A 30 -4.91 -6.92 2.70
C GLY A 30 -4.98 -6.34 1.28
N VAL A 31 -5.08 -5.01 1.16
CA VAL A 31 -5.26 -4.31 -0.12
C VAL A 31 -3.93 -3.85 -0.71
N GLY A 32 -2.92 -3.61 0.13
CA GLY A 32 -1.61 -3.10 -0.30
C GLY A 32 -0.94 -3.94 -1.37
N ILE A 33 -1.17 -5.26 -1.37
CA ILE A 33 -0.66 -6.16 -2.43
C ILE A 33 -1.26 -5.80 -3.79
N TYR A 34 -2.57 -5.56 -3.86
CA TYR A 34 -3.27 -5.24 -5.10
C TYR A 34 -2.94 -3.82 -5.59
N VAL A 35 -2.85 -2.86 -4.65
CA VAL A 35 -2.42 -1.49 -4.96
C VAL A 35 -0.99 -1.46 -5.51
N GLY A 36 -0.14 -2.39 -5.06
CA GLY A 36 1.24 -2.55 -5.52
C GLY A 36 1.43 -3.43 -6.75
N ASP A 37 0.38 -4.02 -7.34
CA ASP A 37 0.52 -4.99 -8.43
C ASP A 37 1.22 -4.40 -9.66
N GLN A 38 0.85 -3.17 -10.02
CA GLN A 38 1.49 -2.45 -11.11
C GLN A 38 2.99 -2.19 -10.86
N GLN A 39 3.39 -2.04 -9.59
CA GLN A 39 4.80 -1.89 -9.23
C GLN A 39 5.57 -3.20 -9.40
N LEU A 40 4.96 -4.35 -9.10
CA LEU A 40 5.55 -5.65 -9.38
C LEU A 40 5.75 -5.84 -10.89
N ALA A 41 4.74 -5.51 -11.69
CA ALA A 41 4.84 -5.52 -13.15
C ALA A 41 5.95 -4.58 -13.65
N ASN A 42 6.15 -3.42 -13.00
CA ASN A 42 7.22 -2.50 -13.34
C ASN A 42 8.62 -3.08 -13.05
N VAL A 43 8.78 -3.74 -11.89
CA VAL A 43 10.02 -4.42 -11.51
C VAL A 43 10.34 -5.56 -12.48
N GLU A 44 9.34 -6.35 -12.87
CA GLU A 44 9.51 -7.41 -13.87
C GLU A 44 9.90 -6.85 -15.24
N TYR A 45 9.26 -5.77 -15.66
CA TYR A 45 9.60 -5.07 -16.90
C TYR A 45 11.05 -4.58 -16.93
N LEU A 46 11.53 -3.97 -15.83
CA LEU A 46 12.94 -3.55 -15.73
C LEU A 46 13.90 -4.73 -15.76
N LYS A 47 13.57 -5.86 -15.12
CA LYS A 47 14.39 -7.08 -15.17
C LYS A 47 14.48 -7.63 -16.60
N SER A 48 13.37 -7.70 -17.33
CA SER A 48 13.39 -8.15 -18.73
C SER A 48 14.16 -7.18 -19.63
N THR A 49 14.08 -5.88 -19.37
CA THR A 49 14.87 -4.86 -20.08
C THR A 49 16.37 -5.00 -19.79
N ASP A 50 16.74 -5.23 -18.54
CA ASP A 50 18.12 -5.49 -18.11
C ASP A 50 18.70 -6.73 -18.80
N GLU A 51 17.93 -7.81 -18.90
CA GLU A 51 18.31 -9.01 -19.64
C GLU A 51 18.50 -8.73 -21.14
N ALA A 52 17.63 -7.91 -21.74
CA ALA A 52 17.75 -7.50 -23.13
C ALA A 52 19.04 -6.69 -23.39
N ILE A 53 19.38 -5.75 -22.51
CA ILE A 53 20.64 -4.98 -22.57
C ILE A 53 21.85 -5.92 -22.51
N LYS A 54 21.84 -6.87 -21.57
CA LYS A 54 22.91 -7.87 -21.41
C LYS A 54 23.06 -8.75 -22.65
N ASN A 55 21.95 -9.15 -23.27
CA ASN A 55 21.97 -9.96 -24.48
C ASN A 55 22.47 -9.16 -25.69
N TYR A 56 22.04 -7.90 -25.84
CA TYR A 56 22.57 -6.99 -26.85
C TYR A 56 24.08 -6.86 -26.74
N ARG A 57 24.61 -6.62 -25.52
CA ARG A 57 26.06 -6.54 -25.29
C ARG A 57 26.79 -7.83 -25.67
N LYS A 58 26.20 -8.99 -25.42
CA LYS A 58 26.80 -10.27 -25.83
C LYS A 58 26.85 -10.44 -27.35
N GLN A 59 25.88 -9.88 -28.08
CA GLN A 59 25.79 -10.00 -29.54
C GLN A 59 26.67 -8.95 -30.25
N GLU A 60 26.56 -7.68 -29.84
CA GLU A 60 27.20 -6.54 -30.50
C GLU A 60 28.56 -6.16 -29.86
N GLY A 61 28.91 -6.78 -28.74
CA GLY A 61 30.14 -6.48 -27.98
C GLY A 61 30.14 -5.13 -27.26
N THR A 62 29.09 -4.32 -27.42
CA THR A 62 28.95 -2.98 -26.85
C THR A 62 27.58 -2.79 -26.20
N LEU A 63 27.46 -1.88 -25.25
CA LEU A 63 26.15 -1.51 -24.70
C LEU A 63 25.33 -0.75 -25.76
N PRO A 64 23.99 -0.87 -25.74
CA PRO A 64 23.14 -0.08 -26.63
C PRO A 64 23.33 1.42 -26.34
N SER A 65 23.31 2.24 -27.38
CA SER A 65 23.40 3.70 -27.22
C SER A 65 22.10 4.28 -26.65
N SER A 66 20.99 3.60 -26.92
CA SER A 66 19.67 3.91 -26.43
C SER A 66 18.85 2.64 -26.24
N LEU A 67 17.85 2.65 -25.35
CA LEU A 67 16.94 1.52 -25.24
C LEU A 67 16.16 1.22 -26.53
N THR A 68 16.07 2.17 -27.45
CA THR A 68 15.40 1.93 -28.73
C THR A 68 16.18 1.00 -29.66
N ASP A 69 17.49 0.85 -29.45
CA ASP A 69 18.33 -0.09 -30.21
C ASP A 69 17.91 -1.55 -29.96
N LEU A 70 17.29 -1.82 -28.80
CA LEU A 70 16.80 -3.13 -28.39
C LEU A 70 15.47 -3.52 -29.05
N LEU A 71 14.82 -2.62 -29.80
CA LEU A 71 13.55 -2.88 -30.48
C LEU A 71 13.71 -3.64 -31.79
N ALA A 72 14.95 -3.76 -32.29
CA ALA A 72 15.25 -4.58 -33.45
C ALA A 72 15.00 -6.08 -33.18
N ASP A 73 15.02 -6.50 -31.90
CA ASP A 73 14.64 -7.86 -31.49
C ASP A 73 13.11 -8.01 -31.51
N PRO A 74 12.54 -8.92 -32.33
CA PRO A 74 11.09 -9.20 -32.34
C PRO A 74 10.52 -9.67 -31.00
N ASN A 75 11.37 -10.17 -30.09
CA ASN A 75 10.99 -10.63 -28.75
C ASN A 75 11.27 -9.57 -27.68
N SER A 76 11.59 -8.34 -28.07
CA SER A 76 11.86 -7.25 -27.15
C SER A 76 10.65 -7.01 -26.24
N PRO A 77 10.82 -6.99 -24.90
CA PRO A 77 9.73 -6.72 -23.97
C PRO A 77 9.29 -5.26 -24.00
N LEU A 78 10.01 -4.40 -24.73
CA LEU A 78 9.95 -2.96 -24.60
C LEU A 78 8.69 -2.36 -25.21
N ARG A 79 8.13 -1.41 -24.48
CA ARG A 79 6.99 -0.61 -24.92
C ARG A 79 7.47 0.75 -25.37
N LEU A 80 7.01 1.18 -26.56
CA LEU A 80 7.30 2.50 -27.10
C LEU A 80 6.09 3.42 -26.96
N GLN A 81 6.32 4.63 -26.44
CA GLN A 81 5.35 5.71 -26.49
C GLN A 81 6.06 7.02 -26.85
N LYS A 82 5.56 7.72 -27.88
CA LYS A 82 6.12 9.00 -28.36
C LYS A 82 7.65 8.95 -28.61
N GLY A 83 8.13 7.81 -29.11
CA GLY A 83 9.55 7.60 -29.42
C GLY A 83 10.44 7.33 -28.20
N LYS A 84 9.87 7.12 -27.01
CA LYS A 84 10.61 6.74 -25.80
C LYS A 84 10.17 5.35 -25.34
N VAL A 85 11.12 4.60 -24.79
CA VAL A 85 10.80 3.35 -24.08
C VAL A 85 10.17 3.73 -22.75
N VAL A 86 8.98 3.20 -22.49
CA VAL A 86 8.20 3.50 -21.30
C VAL A 86 8.12 2.31 -20.36
N ASP A 87 7.95 2.59 -19.08
CA ASP A 87 7.81 1.63 -18.00
C ASP A 87 6.35 1.13 -17.86
N SER A 88 6.05 0.37 -16.82
CA SER A 88 4.67 -0.12 -16.60
C SER A 88 3.69 0.99 -16.20
N TRP A 89 4.17 2.16 -15.77
CA TRP A 89 3.36 3.34 -15.46
C TRP A 89 3.24 4.31 -16.65
N ASP A 90 3.71 3.90 -17.84
CA ASP A 90 3.77 4.71 -19.06
C ASP A 90 4.71 5.93 -18.96
N HIS A 91 5.65 5.92 -18.02
CA HIS A 91 6.70 6.94 -17.89
C HIS A 91 7.98 6.51 -18.60
N ALA A 92 8.80 7.47 -19.02
CA ALA A 92 10.04 7.14 -19.70
C ALA A 92 11.01 6.40 -18.77
N VAL A 93 11.53 5.25 -19.23
CA VAL A 93 12.60 4.53 -18.54
C VAL A 93 13.89 5.36 -18.62
N GLN A 94 14.60 5.45 -17.50
CA GLN A 94 15.89 6.10 -17.43
C GLN A 94 16.99 5.07 -17.73
N TYR A 95 17.83 5.39 -18.71
CA TYR A 95 18.95 4.56 -19.10
C TYR A 95 20.16 5.45 -19.35
N GLU A 96 21.26 5.13 -18.69
CA GLU A 96 22.54 5.83 -18.89
C GLU A 96 23.66 4.80 -18.97
N ALA A 97 24.41 4.81 -20.07
CA ALA A 97 25.56 3.95 -20.27
C ALA A 97 26.86 4.74 -20.09
N GLN A 98 27.77 4.26 -19.24
CA GLN A 98 29.09 4.84 -19.03
C GLN A 98 30.16 3.75 -19.14
N GLY A 99 30.82 3.69 -20.29
CA GLY A 99 31.83 2.67 -20.59
C GLY A 99 31.21 1.27 -20.65
N ASP A 100 31.60 0.41 -19.70
CA ASP A 100 31.11 -0.97 -19.59
C ASP A 100 29.95 -1.14 -18.59
N ASN A 101 29.57 -0.06 -17.91
CA ASN A 101 28.50 -0.03 -16.91
C ASN A 101 27.30 0.73 -17.47
N TYR A 102 26.12 0.43 -16.93
CA TYR A 102 24.92 1.22 -17.17
C TYR A 102 24.05 1.26 -15.93
N ASP A 103 23.25 2.31 -15.84
CA ASP A 103 22.13 2.40 -14.91
C ASP A 103 20.81 2.27 -15.67
N LEU A 104 19.87 1.56 -15.06
CA LEU A 104 18.52 1.35 -15.56
C LEU A 104 17.54 1.56 -14.42
N SER A 105 16.68 2.57 -14.54
CA SER A 105 15.72 2.93 -13.51
C SER A 105 14.38 3.44 -14.05
N SER A 106 13.38 3.46 -13.17
CA SER A 106 12.07 4.08 -13.40
C SER A 106 11.75 4.98 -12.22
N TYR A 107 11.11 6.11 -12.48
CA TYR A 107 10.65 7.06 -11.47
C TYR A 107 9.36 6.64 -10.74
N GLY A 108 8.83 5.45 -11.02
CA GLY A 108 7.63 4.95 -10.37
C GLY A 108 6.38 5.65 -10.85
N ARG A 109 5.30 5.51 -10.09
CA ARG A 109 3.93 5.86 -10.50
C ARG A 109 3.74 7.32 -10.88
N ASP A 110 4.41 8.26 -10.21
CA ASP A 110 4.24 9.69 -10.46
C ASP A 110 5.16 10.23 -11.58
N GLY A 111 6.11 9.41 -12.03
CA GLY A 111 7.03 9.74 -13.11
C GLY A 111 8.06 10.81 -12.75
N LYS A 112 8.31 11.06 -11.46
CA LYS A 112 9.25 12.07 -10.98
C LYS A 112 10.37 11.45 -10.15
N PRO A 113 11.58 12.02 -10.18
CA PRO A 113 12.66 11.54 -9.34
C PRO A 113 12.30 11.65 -7.85
N ASP A 114 12.96 10.81 -7.06
CA ASP A 114 12.77 10.65 -5.61
C ASP A 114 11.42 10.01 -5.26
N GLY A 115 10.75 10.49 -4.20
CA GLY A 115 9.46 9.97 -3.74
C GLY A 115 9.54 8.76 -2.80
N VAL A 116 8.37 8.18 -2.50
CA VAL A 116 8.22 7.08 -1.54
C VAL A 116 7.13 6.10 -1.98
N GLY A 117 7.33 4.83 -1.60
CA GLY A 117 6.41 3.76 -1.95
C GLY A 117 6.27 3.58 -3.46
N LEU A 118 5.07 3.69 -4.00
CA LEU A 118 4.83 3.54 -5.45
C LEU A 118 5.37 4.71 -6.28
N ASP A 119 5.51 5.87 -5.67
CA ASP A 119 6.06 7.08 -6.30
C ASP A 119 7.59 7.13 -6.10
N GLY A 120 8.20 6.05 -5.62
CA GLY A 120 9.63 5.97 -5.38
C GLY A 120 10.39 5.42 -6.58
N ASP A 121 11.56 5.99 -6.83
CA ASP A 121 12.50 5.47 -7.83
C ASP A 121 12.84 4.00 -7.59
N ILE A 122 12.85 3.22 -8.68
CA ILE A 122 13.36 1.85 -8.71
C ILE A 122 14.52 1.72 -9.69
N SER A 123 15.57 1.02 -9.28
CA SER A 123 16.81 0.87 -10.05
C SER A 123 17.31 -0.57 -10.01
N MET A 124 17.78 -1.07 -11.16
CA MET A 124 18.45 -2.37 -11.24
C MET A 124 19.78 -2.41 -10.48
N SER A 125 20.39 -1.25 -10.25
CA SER A 125 21.63 -1.09 -9.47
C SER A 125 21.38 -1.09 -7.95
N ASP A 126 20.12 -0.89 -7.50
CA ASP A 126 19.73 -0.90 -6.08
C ASP A 126 18.66 -1.97 -5.80
N PRO A 127 19.06 -3.18 -5.34
CA PRO A 127 18.12 -4.25 -5.01
C PRO A 127 17.08 -3.92 -3.94
N GLN A 128 17.33 -2.91 -3.10
CA GLN A 128 16.38 -2.52 -2.06
C GLN A 128 15.23 -1.69 -2.64
N SER A 129 15.52 -0.84 -3.64
CA SER A 129 14.50 -0.09 -4.37
C SER A 129 13.46 -1.01 -5.04
N LEU A 130 13.89 -2.18 -5.54
CA LEU A 130 13.00 -3.16 -6.18
C LEU A 130 11.97 -3.80 -5.24
N LYS A 131 12.10 -3.60 -3.93
CA LYS A 131 11.15 -4.06 -2.90
C LYS A 131 10.20 -2.96 -2.43
N ALA A 132 10.24 -1.78 -3.06
CA ALA A 132 9.32 -0.69 -2.73
C ALA A 132 7.87 -1.12 -2.97
N GLY A 133 7.06 -1.06 -1.92
CA GLY A 133 5.61 -1.27 -1.95
C GLY A 133 4.85 0.01 -1.60
N PRO A 134 3.52 0.02 -1.70
CA PRO A 134 2.76 1.23 -1.39
C PRO A 134 2.91 1.62 0.07
N THR A 135 2.98 2.93 0.33
CA THR A 135 2.90 3.45 1.69
C THR A 135 1.49 3.33 2.25
N PHE A 136 1.35 3.42 3.58
CA PHE A 136 0.04 3.43 4.24
C PHE A 136 -0.93 4.44 3.61
N LEU A 137 -0.50 5.69 3.43
CA LEU A 137 -1.35 6.73 2.85
C LEU A 137 -1.70 6.46 1.38
N GLN A 138 -0.77 5.89 0.61
CA GLN A 138 -1.06 5.49 -0.77
C GLN A 138 -2.15 4.43 -0.79
N VAL A 139 -2.13 3.45 0.11
CA VAL A 139 -3.21 2.45 0.21
C VAL A 139 -4.52 3.10 0.65
N ILE A 140 -4.53 3.89 1.73
CA ILE A 140 -5.77 4.47 2.30
C ILE A 140 -6.47 5.44 1.34
N PHE A 141 -5.74 6.11 0.46
CA PHE A 141 -6.32 7.02 -0.52
C PHE A 141 -6.47 6.40 -1.91
N ASP A 142 -6.16 5.12 -2.07
CA ASP A 142 -6.36 4.42 -3.34
C ASP A 142 -7.86 4.10 -3.55
N PRO A 143 -8.43 4.32 -4.75
CA PRO A 143 -9.81 3.94 -5.05
C PRO A 143 -10.14 2.48 -4.76
N MET A 144 -9.19 1.55 -4.89
CA MET A 144 -9.39 0.13 -4.55
C MET A 144 -9.67 -0.08 -3.07
N SER A 145 -9.21 0.82 -2.20
CA SER A 145 -9.38 0.73 -0.74
C SER A 145 -10.65 1.43 -0.24
N GLU A 146 -11.32 2.22 -1.08
CA GLU A 146 -12.34 3.19 -0.65
C GLU A 146 -13.42 2.55 0.24
N MET A 147 -13.97 1.41 -0.19
CA MET A 147 -15.02 0.70 0.54
C MET A 147 -14.53 0.19 1.91
N MET A 148 -13.28 -0.28 1.99
CA MET A 148 -12.69 -0.78 3.23
C MET A 148 -12.39 0.36 4.21
N VAL A 149 -11.94 1.51 3.71
CA VAL A 149 -11.73 2.73 4.50
C VAL A 149 -13.04 3.24 5.09
N TRP A 150 -14.12 3.30 4.30
CA TRP A 150 -15.45 3.65 4.81
C TRP A 150 -15.98 2.66 5.84
N THR A 151 -15.73 1.36 5.64
CA THR A 151 -16.10 0.32 6.60
C THR A 151 -15.33 0.46 7.92
N ALA A 152 -14.04 0.80 7.86
CA ALA A 152 -13.23 1.10 9.04
C ALA A 152 -13.78 2.33 9.80
N ALA A 153 -14.11 3.41 9.09
CA ALA A 153 -14.70 4.60 9.68
C ALA A 153 -16.07 4.32 10.33
N ALA A 154 -16.94 3.58 9.63
CA ALA A 154 -18.25 3.17 10.15
C ALA A 154 -18.10 2.29 11.41
N SER A 155 -17.15 1.35 11.43
CA SER A 155 -16.86 0.50 12.59
C SER A 155 -16.37 1.31 13.80
N GLY A 156 -15.54 2.32 13.57
CA GLY A 156 -15.12 3.27 14.61
C GLY A 156 -16.30 4.07 15.19
N LEU A 157 -17.16 4.62 14.32
CA LEU A 157 -18.35 5.36 14.74
C LEU A 157 -19.34 4.49 15.54
N LEU A 158 -19.57 3.26 15.11
CA LEU A 158 -20.39 2.29 15.84
C LEU A 158 -19.77 1.96 17.21
N THR A 159 -18.45 1.73 17.26
CA THR A 159 -17.72 1.49 18.51
C THR A 159 -17.83 2.67 19.46
N LEU A 160 -17.75 3.91 18.95
CA LEU A 160 -17.94 5.11 19.76
C LEU A 160 -19.32 5.12 20.43
N GLY A 161 -20.38 4.88 19.64
CA GLY A 161 -21.75 4.82 20.15
C GLY A 161 -21.95 3.73 21.20
N LEU A 162 -21.48 2.51 20.89
CA LEU A 162 -21.60 1.35 21.78
C LEU A 162 -20.81 1.53 23.07
N ALA A 163 -19.54 1.94 23.00
CA ALA A 163 -18.69 2.15 24.16
C ALA A 163 -19.25 3.26 25.07
N PHE A 164 -19.75 4.35 24.48
CA PHE A 164 -20.40 5.42 25.25
C PHE A 164 -21.64 4.90 25.98
N TRP A 165 -22.47 4.09 25.32
CA TRP A 165 -23.68 3.53 25.91
C TRP A 165 -23.38 2.45 26.97
N LEU A 166 -22.37 1.61 26.75
CA LEU A 166 -22.03 0.46 27.58
C LEU A 166 -21.35 0.82 28.91
N VAL A 167 -20.51 1.87 28.90
CA VAL A 167 -19.87 2.41 30.12
C VAL A 167 -20.91 3.26 30.84
N LYS A 168 -21.40 2.79 31.98
CA LYS A 168 -22.37 3.52 32.81
C LYS A 168 -21.65 4.41 33.82
N PRO A 169 -22.26 5.52 34.28
CA PRO A 169 -21.67 6.36 35.33
C PRO A 169 -21.32 5.60 36.62
N SER A 170 -22.09 4.56 36.96
CA SER A 170 -21.84 3.66 38.09
C SER A 170 -20.52 2.88 37.97
N ASP A 171 -20.08 2.64 36.74
CA ASP A 171 -18.88 1.85 36.44
C ASP A 171 -17.60 2.65 36.71
N LEU A 172 -17.68 3.98 36.81
CA LEU A 172 -16.54 4.88 37.07
C LEU A 172 -16.13 4.95 38.56
N SER A 173 -16.63 4.03 39.39
CA SER A 173 -16.22 3.88 40.79
C SER A 173 -14.97 2.98 40.90
N SER A 174 -14.19 3.07 41.98
CA SER A 174 -12.93 2.33 42.14
C SER A 174 -13.07 0.79 41.97
N HIS A 175 -14.25 0.24 42.31
CA HIS A 175 -14.59 -1.18 42.12
C HIS A 175 -15.15 -1.51 40.73
N GLY A 176 -15.61 -0.50 39.97
CA GLY A 176 -16.18 -0.65 38.63
C GLY A 176 -15.14 -0.67 37.49
N ASN A 177 -13.89 -0.31 37.77
CA ASN A 177 -12.80 -0.30 36.78
C ASN A 177 -12.58 -1.68 36.11
N PHE A 178 -12.66 -2.77 36.87
CA PHE A 178 -12.56 -4.13 36.31
C PHE A 178 -13.69 -4.42 35.32
N LEU A 179 -14.91 -3.99 35.64
CA LEU A 179 -16.07 -4.19 34.77
C LEU A 179 -15.95 -3.40 33.46
N ILE A 180 -15.36 -2.20 33.50
CA ILE A 180 -15.05 -1.42 32.30
C ILE A 180 -14.06 -2.19 31.42
N VAL A 181 -12.96 -2.69 31.99
CA VAL A 181 -11.96 -3.45 31.23
C VAL A 181 -12.59 -4.67 30.56
N VAL A 182 -13.41 -5.45 31.27
CA VAL A 182 -14.11 -6.61 30.69
C VAL A 182 -15.05 -6.20 29.56
N LYS A 183 -15.90 -5.18 29.77
CA LYS A 183 -16.84 -4.67 28.76
C LYS A 183 -16.14 -4.19 27.49
N MET A 184 -15.06 -3.42 27.66
CA MET A 184 -14.27 -2.90 26.54
C MET A 184 -13.51 -4.02 25.84
N GLY A 185 -12.93 -4.96 26.58
CA GLY A 185 -12.26 -6.13 26.02
C GLY A 185 -13.19 -6.98 25.17
N LEU A 186 -14.40 -7.28 25.66
CA LEU A 186 -15.42 -8.00 24.89
C LEU A 186 -15.85 -7.27 23.62
N THR A 187 -16.02 -5.94 23.71
CA THR A 187 -16.38 -5.12 22.55
C THR A 187 -15.28 -5.15 21.49
N LEU A 188 -14.02 -4.99 21.90
CA LEU A 188 -12.88 -5.05 20.99
C LEU A 188 -12.74 -6.43 20.33
N LEU A 189 -12.86 -7.51 21.11
CA LEU A 189 -12.81 -8.88 20.58
C LEU A 189 -13.93 -9.16 19.57
N ALA A 190 -15.16 -8.73 19.87
CA ALA A 190 -16.28 -8.88 18.96
C ALA A 190 -16.05 -8.11 17.65
N THR A 191 -15.57 -6.86 17.74
CA THR A 191 -15.28 -6.05 16.56
C THR A 191 -14.18 -6.66 15.69
N VAL A 192 -13.08 -7.13 16.30
CA VAL A 192 -11.99 -7.81 15.56
C VAL A 192 -12.53 -9.07 14.87
N TYR A 193 -13.35 -9.88 15.56
CA TYR A 193 -13.96 -11.06 14.99
C TYR A 193 -14.83 -10.72 13.76
N PHE A 194 -15.72 -9.75 13.88
CA PHE A 194 -16.57 -9.33 12.74
C PHE A 194 -15.75 -8.73 11.60
N ALA A 195 -14.71 -7.96 11.88
CA ALA A 195 -13.83 -7.41 10.85
C ALA A 195 -13.14 -8.52 10.05
N ILE A 196 -12.60 -9.55 10.72
CA ILE A 196 -12.03 -10.73 10.06
C ILE A 196 -13.08 -11.41 9.19
N CYS A 197 -14.27 -11.70 9.73
CA CYS A 197 -15.33 -12.35 8.97
C CYS A 197 -15.72 -11.56 7.71
N ILE A 198 -15.98 -10.25 7.84
CA ILE A 198 -16.35 -9.38 6.71
C ILE A 198 -15.24 -9.37 5.65
N THR A 199 -13.98 -9.30 6.07
CA THR A 199 -12.81 -9.28 5.16
C THR A 199 -12.67 -10.60 4.42
N SER A 200 -12.84 -11.75 5.10
CA SER A 200 -12.83 -13.06 4.46
C SER A 200 -13.95 -13.24 3.42
N PHE A 201 -15.09 -12.57 3.60
CA PHE A 201 -16.19 -12.57 2.62
C PHE A 201 -16.04 -11.51 1.52
N HIS A 202 -15.13 -10.54 1.67
CA HIS A 202 -14.90 -9.45 0.72
C HIS A 202 -13.58 -9.59 -0.07
N VAL A 203 -12.96 -10.77 -0.09
CA VAL A 203 -11.85 -11.03 -1.03
C VAL A 203 -12.39 -10.69 -2.42
N PRO A 204 -11.85 -9.65 -3.10
CA PRO A 204 -12.33 -9.29 -4.42
C PRO A 204 -12.09 -10.51 -5.32
N SER A 205 -13.16 -11.19 -5.72
CA SER A 205 -13.06 -12.10 -6.84
C SER A 205 -12.75 -11.21 -8.03
N GLY A 206 -11.48 -11.14 -8.42
CA GLY A 206 -10.99 -10.40 -9.58
C GLY A 206 -11.54 -10.98 -10.89
N HIS A 207 -12.86 -10.91 -11.05
CA HIS A 207 -13.60 -11.16 -12.27
C HIS A 207 -14.02 -9.82 -12.87
#